data_AF-K9W3N1-F1
#
_entry.id   AF-K9W3N1-F1
#
_cell.length_a   1.000
_cell.length_b   1.000
_cell.length_c   1.000
_cell.angle_alpha   90.00
_cell.angle_beta   90.00
_cell.angle_gamma   90.00
#
_symmetry.space_group_name_H-M   'P 1'
#
loop_
_entity.id
_entity.type
_entity.pdbx_description
1 polymer ?
#
loop_
_entity_poly.entity_id
_entity_poly.type
_entity_poly.pdbx_seq_one_letter_code
_entity_poly.pdbx_strand_id
1 'polypeptide(L)'
;MNNITLQNLDDDIKNLLQKRAEAHGRSLEEEAKEILRTVLIENQENTLNLASVIERRFAHFVDFELPDIPKEPLREPPMVCFQTLRSPPAELKKGGEVSQSPPF
;
A
#
# COMPACT_ATOMS: atom_id res chain seq x y z
N MET A 1 35.23 1.98 -14.10
CA MET A 1 35.07 1.06 -12.96
C MET A 1 34.71 1.91 -11.76
N ASN A 2 33.52 1.72 -11.22
CA ASN A 2 33.06 2.43 -10.04
C ASN A 2 32.75 1.37 -8.99
N ASN A 3 33.34 1.50 -7.80
CA ASN A 3 33.15 0.57 -6.69
C ASN A 3 32.28 1.23 -5.62
N ILE A 4 31.31 0.48 -5.08
CA ILE A 4 30.47 0.89 -3.97
C ILE A 4 30.62 -0.15 -2.88
N THR A 5 31.04 0.28 -1.69
CA THR A 5 31.16 -0.59 -0.52
C THR A 5 29.93 -0.43 0.37
N LEU A 6 29.14 -1.50 0.54
CA LEU A 6 28.10 -1.56 1.56
C LEU A 6 28.73 -1.97 2.89
N GLN A 7 28.65 -1.11 3.90
CA GLN A 7 29.13 -1.37 5.27
C GLN A 7 27.95 -1.67 6.20
N ASN A 8 28.20 -2.45 7.26
CA ASN A 8 27.19 -2.83 8.26
C ASN A 8 25.94 -3.49 7.66
N LEU A 9 26.13 -4.39 6.68
CA LEU A 9 25.04 -5.23 6.17
C LEU A 9 24.65 -6.25 7.25
N ASP A 10 23.36 -6.34 7.56
CA ASP A 10 22.83 -7.35 8.46
C ASP A 10 23.19 -8.77 7.96
N ASP A 11 23.59 -9.65 8.87
CA ASP A 11 23.99 -11.02 8.54
C ASP A 11 22.83 -11.81 7.91
N ASP A 12 21.59 -11.52 8.33
CA ASP A 12 20.41 -12.14 7.73
C ASP A 12 20.25 -11.72 6.26
N ILE A 13 20.48 -10.44 5.96
CA ILE A 13 20.40 -9.91 4.60
C ILE A 13 21.53 -10.50 3.74
N LYS A 14 22.74 -10.62 4.30
CA LYS A 14 23.88 -11.25 3.62
C LYS A 14 23.58 -12.69 3.23
N ASN A 15 22.99 -13.45 4.15
CA ASN A 15 22.63 -14.85 3.94
C ASN A 15 21.54 -15.00 2.86
N LEU A 16 20.53 -14.12 2.87
CA LEU A 16 19.49 -14.09 1.84
C LEU A 16 20.07 -13.76 0.46
N LEU A 17 20.96 -12.77 0.39
CA LEU A 17 21.63 -12.38 -0.85
C LEU A 17 22.46 -13.53 -1.41
N GLN A 18 23.20 -14.24 -0.55
CA GLN A 18 24.00 -15.39 -0.95
C GLN A 18 23.15 -16.55 -1.47
N LYS A 19 22.08 -16.91 -0.77
CA LYS A 19 21.13 -17.95 -1.23
C LYS A 19 20.54 -17.62 -2.60
N ARG A 20 20.22 -16.35 -2.83
CA ARG A 20 19.67 -15.89 -4.11
C ARG A 20 20.72 -15.96 -5.23
N ALA A 21 21.96 -15.57 -4.94
CA ALA A 21 23.08 -15.68 -5.88
C ALA A 21 23.34 -17.14 -6.30
N GLU A 22 23.33 -18.06 -5.33
CA GLU A 22 23.45 -19.51 -5.59
C GLU A 22 22.31 -20.03 -6.45
N ALA A 23 21.06 -19.64 -6.17
CA ALA A 23 19.91 -20.02 -6.96
C ALA A 23 19.98 -19.54 -8.43
N HIS A 24 20.59 -18.38 -8.67
CA HIS A 24 20.78 -17.82 -10.01
C HIS A 24 22.12 -18.22 -10.67
N GLY A 25 22.99 -18.96 -9.97
CA GLY A 25 24.32 -19.32 -10.46
C GLY A 25 25.25 -18.12 -10.65
N ARG A 26 25.08 -17.06 -9.85
CA ARG A 26 25.83 -15.80 -9.93
C ARG A 26 26.74 -15.62 -8.72
N SER A 27 27.73 -14.74 -8.84
CA SER A 27 28.50 -14.29 -7.68
C SER A 27 27.65 -13.35 -6.82
N LEU A 28 28.02 -13.18 -5.55
CA LEU A 28 27.35 -12.26 -4.63
C LEU A 28 27.33 -10.82 -5.19
N GLU A 29 28.45 -10.39 -5.80
CA GLU A 29 28.58 -9.06 -6.41
C GLU A 29 27.65 -8.91 -7.61
N GLU A 30 27.61 -9.89 -8.51
CA GLU A 30 26.78 -9.80 -9.71
C GLU A 30 25.29 -9.85 -9.36
N GLU A 31 24.88 -10.63 -8.35
CA GLU A 31 23.50 -10.61 -7.85
C GLU A 31 23.16 -9.28 -7.17
N ALA A 32 24.06 -8.70 -6.37
CA ALA A 32 23.84 -7.38 -5.78
C ALA A 32 23.67 -6.29 -6.86
N LYS A 33 24.50 -6.36 -7.90
CA LYS A 33 24.43 -5.45 -9.04
C LYS A 33 23.14 -5.60 -9.82
N GLU A 34 22.68 -6.84 -10.05
CA GLU A 34 21.41 -7.08 -10.71
C GLU A 34 20.24 -6.54 -9.88
N ILE A 35 20.22 -6.78 -8.57
CA ILE A 35 19.15 -6.25 -7.70
C ILE A 35 19.10 -4.72 -7.79
N LEU A 36 20.25 -4.04 -7.72
CA LEU A 36 20.31 -2.60 -7.89
C LEU A 36 19.85 -2.17 -9.28
N ARG A 37 20.20 -2.92 -10.34
CA ARG A 37 19.76 -2.66 -11.71
C ARG A 37 18.24 -2.77 -11.83
N THR A 38 17.66 -3.88 -11.41
CA THR A 38 16.21 -4.12 -11.42
C THR A 38 15.48 -3.02 -10.65
N VAL A 39 15.90 -2.71 -9.42
CA VAL A 39 15.22 -1.70 -8.60
C VAL A 39 15.36 -0.28 -9.16
N LEU A 40 16.50 0.08 -9.75
CA LEU A 40 16.71 1.44 -10.26
C LEU A 40 16.16 1.66 -11.66
N ILE A 41 16.17 0.62 -12.51
CA ILE A 41 15.74 0.70 -13.91
C ILE A 41 14.27 0.28 -14.05
N GLU A 42 13.88 -0.90 -13.56
CA GLU A 42 12.50 -1.40 -13.73
C GLU A 42 11.50 -0.60 -12.91
N ASN A 43 11.90 -0.04 -11.77
CA ASN A 43 11.00 0.83 -11.00
C ASN A 43 10.74 2.18 -11.66
N GLN A 44 11.62 2.65 -12.56
CA GLN A 44 11.36 3.81 -13.41
C GLN A 44 10.43 3.45 -14.58
N GLU A 45 10.58 2.26 -15.15
CA GLU A 45 9.68 1.74 -16.20
C GLU A 45 8.27 1.40 -15.66
N ASN A 46 8.16 1.06 -14.36
CA ASN A 46 6.93 0.60 -13.72
C ASN A 46 5.97 1.71 -13.30
N THR A 47 6.27 2.98 -13.55
CA THR A 47 5.18 3.96 -13.73
C THR A 47 4.54 3.67 -15.08
N LEU A 48 3.76 2.59 -15.14
CA LEU A 48 3.01 2.24 -16.34
C LEU A 48 2.21 3.48 -16.74
N ASN A 49 2.58 4.05 -17.88
CA ASN A 49 1.89 5.21 -18.41
C ASN A 49 0.43 4.82 -18.60
N LEU A 50 -0.47 5.42 -17.80
CA LEU A 50 -1.88 5.06 -17.78
C LEU A 50 -2.48 5.17 -19.18
N ALA A 51 -2.08 6.18 -19.96
CA ALA A 51 -2.51 6.33 -21.34
C ALA A 51 -2.08 5.13 -22.19
N SER A 52 -0.81 4.71 -22.11
CA SER A 52 -0.30 3.54 -22.85
C SER A 52 -0.96 2.22 -22.44
N VAL A 53 -1.32 2.07 -21.16
CA VAL A 53 -2.07 0.88 -20.67
C VAL A 53 -3.48 0.87 -21.24
N ILE A 54 -4.17 2.01 -21.24
CA ILE A 54 -5.49 2.17 -21.84
C ILE A 54 -5.41 1.88 -23.34
N GLU A 55 -4.51 2.54 -24.08
CA GLU A 55 -4.28 2.32 -25.51
C GLU A 55 -4.07 0.84 -25.83
N ARG A 56 -3.19 0.14 -25.10
CA ARG A 56 -2.95 -1.29 -25.32
C ARG A 56 -4.20 -2.15 -25.08
N ARG A 57 -5.02 -1.83 -24.08
CA ARG A 57 -6.27 -2.54 -23.81
C ARG A 57 -7.29 -2.32 -24.93
N PHE A 58 -7.30 -1.15 -25.55
CA PHE A 58 -8.24 -0.82 -26.63
C PHE A 58 -7.67 -1.03 -28.05
N ALA A 59 -6.39 -1.37 -28.20
CA ALA A 59 -5.70 -1.49 -29.49
C ALA A 59 -6.32 -2.51 -30.47
N HIS A 60 -7.09 -3.47 -29.96
CA HIS A 60 -7.80 -4.44 -30.79
C HIS A 60 -9.14 -3.94 -31.34
N PHE A 61 -9.63 -2.78 -30.87
CA PHE A 61 -10.78 -2.11 -31.44
C PHE A 61 -10.29 -1.08 -32.45
N VAL A 62 -10.56 -1.34 -33.73
CA VAL A 62 -10.08 -0.50 -34.84
C VAL A 62 -10.79 0.87 -34.87
N ASP A 63 -12.06 0.91 -34.47
CA ASP A 63 -12.90 2.12 -34.48
C ASP A 63 -13.84 2.12 -33.26
N PHE A 64 -13.32 2.42 -32.07
CA PHE A 64 -14.11 2.54 -30.85
C PHE A 64 -14.34 4.00 -30.47
N GLU A 65 -15.52 4.51 -30.79
CA GLU A 65 -16.00 5.81 -30.32
C GLU A 65 -16.97 5.59 -29.15
N LEU A 66 -16.75 6.30 -28.03
CA LEU A 66 -17.72 6.29 -26.95
C LEU A 66 -18.93 7.14 -27.37
N PRO A 67 -20.16 6.62 -27.26
CA PRO A 67 -21.35 7.43 -27.50
C PRO A 67 -21.46 8.52 -26.43
N ASP A 68 -22.03 9.67 -26.79
CA ASP A 68 -22.38 10.70 -25.82
C ASP A 68 -23.47 10.17 -24.88
N ILE A 69 -23.10 9.99 -23.61
CA ILE A 69 -24.04 9.61 -22.55
C ILE A 69 -24.54 10.90 -21.88
N PRO A 70 -25.85 11.20 -21.91
CA PRO A 70 -26.39 12.39 -21.26
C PRO A 70 -26.12 12.31 -19.75
N LYS A 71 -25.67 13.44 -19.18
CA LYS A 71 -25.43 13.53 -17.74
C LYS A 71 -26.76 13.49 -17.00
N GLU A 72 -26.90 12.55 -16.08
CA GLU A 72 -27.97 12.57 -15.09
C GLU A 72 -27.78 13.73 -14.11
N PRO A 73 -28.86 14.27 -13.52
CA PRO A 73 -28.76 15.23 -12.44
C PRO A 73 -27.90 14.65 -11.30
N LEU A 74 -27.14 15.52 -10.63
CA LEU A 74 -26.27 15.11 -9.54
C LEU A 74 -27.09 14.35 -8.48
N ARG A 75 -26.61 13.17 -8.09
CA ARG A 75 -27.22 12.44 -6.97
C ARG A 75 -27.13 13.29 -5.71
N GLU A 76 -28.22 13.31 -4.94
CA GLU A 76 -28.20 13.94 -3.62
C GLU A 76 -27.14 13.24 -2.77
N PRO A 77 -26.23 14.00 -2.13
CA PRO A 77 -25.22 13.42 -1.27
C PRO A 77 -25.91 12.68 -0.10
N PRO A 78 -25.38 11.54 0.36
CA PRO A 78 -25.94 10.88 1.53
C PRO A 78 -25.91 11.87 2.71
N MET A 79 -27.02 11.95 3.44
CA MET A 79 -27.07 12.70 4.69
C MET A 79 -26.25 11.93 5.75
N VAL A 80 -24.92 12.08 5.69
CA VAL A 80 -24.04 11.58 6.74
C VAL A 80 -24.23 12.47 7.97
N CYS A 81 -24.85 11.92 9.00
CA CYS A 81 -24.99 12.61 10.27
C CYS A 81 -23.59 12.75 10.91
N PHE A 82 -23.06 13.97 10.99
CA PHE A 82 -21.75 14.27 11.58
C PHE A 82 -21.66 13.94 13.08
N GLN A 83 -22.76 13.56 13.73
CA GLN A 83 -22.83 13.36 15.19
C GLN A 83 -22.18 12.05 15.68
N THR A 84 -21.91 11.08 14.80
CA THR A 84 -21.30 9.80 15.23
C THR A 84 -19.77 9.87 15.39
N LEU A 85 -19.12 10.93 14.92
CA LEU A 85 -17.66 11.09 15.04
C LEU A 85 -17.21 11.81 16.32
N ARG A 86 -18.13 12.22 17.20
CA ARG A 86 -17.81 12.99 18.40
C ARG A 86 -18.67 12.64 19.62
N SER A 87 -18.96 11.37 19.86
CA SER A 87 -19.51 10.97 21.16
C SER A 87 -18.41 11.09 22.23
N PRO A 88 -18.56 11.93 23.27
CA PRO A 88 -17.63 11.96 24.39
C PRO A 88 -17.75 10.66 25.22
N PRO A 89 -16.68 10.21 25.90
CA PRO A 89 -16.70 8.96 26.67
C PRO A 89 -17.69 9.06 27.83
N ALA A 90 -18.46 7.99 28.05
CA ALA A 90 -19.49 7.90 29.07
C ALA A 90 -18.94 8.16 30.50
N GLU A 91 -19.53 9.10 31.22
CA GLU A 91 -19.25 9.31 32.64
C GLU A 91 -19.76 8.12 33.48
N LEU A 92 -18.84 7.53 34.25
CA LEU A 92 -19.13 6.51 35.25
C LEU A 92 -19.94 7.15 36.40
N LYS A 93 -21.23 6.80 36.51
CA LYS A 93 -22.06 7.15 37.68
C LYS A 93 -21.44 6.54 38.95
N LYS A 94 -21.10 7.40 39.91
CA LYS A 94 -20.70 6.99 41.27
C LYS A 94 -21.82 6.19 41.93
N GLY A 95 -21.44 5.05 42.50
CA GLY A 95 -22.33 4.09 43.17
C GLY A 95 -23.07 4.70 44.36
N GLY A 96 -24.31 4.25 44.54
CA GLY A 96 -25.19 4.64 45.62
C GLY A 96 -24.81 4.04 46.97
N GLU A 97 -25.13 4.78 48.02
CA GLU A 97 -25.18 4.35 49.41
C GLU A 97 -26.18 3.18 49.56
N VAL A 98 -25.71 2.06 50.11
CA VAL A 98 -26.57 1.00 50.64
C VAL A 98 -26.51 1.11 52.16
N SER A 99 -27.58 1.68 52.72
CA SER A 99 -27.91 1.62 54.14
C SER A 99 -28.54 0.25 54.42
N GLN A 100 -27.90 -0.55 55.29
CA GLN A 100 -28.58 -1.61 56.04
C GLN A 100 -27.82 -1.86 57.34
N SER A 101 -28.49 -1.53 58.45
CA SER A 101 -28.09 -1.81 59.83
C SER A 101 -28.27 -3.30 60.18
N PRO A 102 -27.43 -3.88 61.05
CA PRO A 102 -27.56 -5.27 61.47
C PRO A 102 -28.44 -5.42 62.73
N PRO A 103 -29.11 -6.56 62.95
CA PRO A 103 -29.61 -6.93 64.26
C PRO A 103 -28.63 -7.88 64.98
N PHE A 104 -28.33 -7.50 66.24
CA PHE A 104 -27.66 -8.22 67.35
C PHE A 104 -26.35 -8.96 67.09
#